data_AF-A0A6J8BFI5-F1
#
_entry.id   AF-A0A6J8BFI5-F1
#
_cell.length_a   1.000
_cell.length_b   1.000
_cell.length_c   1.000
_cell.angle_alpha   90.00
_cell.angle_beta   90.00
_cell.angle_gamma   90.00
#
_symmetry.space_group_name_H-M   'P 1'
#
loop_
_entity.id
_entity.type
_entity.pdbx_description
1 polymer ?
#
loop_
_entity_poly.entity_id
_entity_poly.type
_entity_poly.pdbx_seq_one_letter_code
_entity_poly.pdbx_strand_id
1 'polypeptide(L)'
;MPLCKLFATLYDTSSKIPIYSAYNIREYLVPQNEGFMRQWKEEKDLQNDEQASRVDYKGVGNDNLNRGHLAPRFYFHTIDGRKATDVLTNIAPQYDKFNQITWFYLEKTVYEASKSDCNNIGGVSYFLTGVLKSPDTQFNTHNNINIPSHFWTAVCCDTSRLNDEDKLKGWSFAYFAGNYNFPNNFIDIYTIEEFLKNWRIKTRIDLHRMATPMEDINFLRLAGLLIRIAPCAVRQRFDLEFNPDTLQRFLSTNRGKIEELRSKRVITKAQYDLLYPKASSGLSSETFDVSLMVCLMKDFTTLDIHDVLPNEQIHDIGADISRIKFYRNRVVPSNSGNVTKDEFTKTWNCVVEAILRLVPDLKPEIDALIGSPLTNVGDIKDVIRLEKELENTSRRLEKLEIENNNITGITFLLWY
;
A
#
# COMPACT_ATOMS: atom_id res chain seq x y z
N MET A 1 -33.66 -11.70 22.27
CA MET A 1 -32.20 -11.60 22.53
C MET A 1 -31.82 -10.14 22.35
N PRO A 2 -31.05 -9.51 23.25
CA PRO A 2 -30.59 -8.16 23.01
C PRO A 2 -29.66 -8.20 21.79
N LEU A 3 -29.92 -7.37 20.77
CA LEU A 3 -29.01 -7.23 19.64
C LEU A 3 -27.62 -6.88 20.21
N CYS A 4 -26.66 -7.79 20.09
CA CYS A 4 -25.26 -7.42 20.26
C CYS A 4 -25.00 -6.22 19.33
N LYS A 5 -24.58 -5.08 19.89
CA LYS A 5 -24.23 -3.90 19.08
C LYS A 5 -23.14 -4.33 18.10
N LEU A 6 -23.46 -4.31 16.80
CA LEU A 6 -22.59 -4.75 15.71
C LEU A 6 -21.36 -3.84 15.55
N PHE A 7 -21.55 -2.57 15.89
CA PHE A 7 -20.51 -1.57 16.03
C PHE A 7 -21.00 -0.52 17.04
N ALA A 8 -20.12 0.36 17.48
CA ALA A 8 -20.42 1.48 18.34
C ALA A 8 -19.73 2.74 17.82
N THR A 9 -20.43 3.87 17.79
CA THR A 9 -19.90 5.10 17.21
C THR A 9 -19.86 6.21 18.24
N LEU A 10 -18.72 6.88 18.35
CA LEU A 10 -18.62 8.20 18.99
C LEU A 10 -18.90 9.24 17.92
N TYR A 11 -19.84 10.15 18.19
CA TYR A 11 -20.40 11.06 17.19
C TYR A 11 -20.27 12.52 17.61
N ASP A 12 -19.89 13.39 16.67
CA ASP A 12 -19.85 14.84 16.88
C ASP A 12 -21.14 15.47 16.34
N THR A 13 -22.05 15.83 17.25
CA THR A 13 -23.35 16.42 16.92
C THR A 13 -23.23 17.82 16.31
N SER A 14 -22.14 18.54 16.59
CA SER A 14 -21.91 19.89 16.04
C SER A 14 -21.44 19.84 14.59
N SER A 15 -20.61 18.86 14.25
CA SER A 15 -20.10 18.67 12.88
C SER A 15 -20.95 17.71 12.05
N LYS A 16 -21.90 17.03 12.71
CA LYS A 16 -22.77 16.01 12.15
C LYS A 16 -22.01 14.92 11.39
N ILE A 17 -20.88 14.49 11.95
CA ILE A 17 -20.08 13.37 11.47
C ILE A 17 -19.63 12.50 12.65
N PRO A 18 -19.39 11.20 12.45
CA PRO A 18 -18.74 10.39 13.45
C PRO A 18 -17.33 10.90 13.75
N ILE A 19 -16.87 10.71 14.98
CA ILE A 19 -15.46 10.83 15.35
C ILE A 19 -14.76 9.50 15.06
N TYR A 20 -15.34 8.40 15.54
CA TYR A 20 -14.92 7.03 15.20
C TYR A 20 -16.04 6.01 15.42
N SER A 21 -15.96 4.88 14.72
CA SER A 21 -16.76 3.67 14.89
C SER A 21 -15.87 2.50 15.28
N ALA A 22 -16.18 1.83 16.39
CA ALA A 22 -15.54 0.61 16.87
C ALA A 22 -16.38 -0.61 16.48
N TYR A 23 -15.75 -1.65 15.92
CA TYR A 23 -16.42 -2.87 15.49
C TYR A 23 -15.47 -4.06 15.53
N ASN A 24 -16.01 -5.28 15.40
CA ASN A 24 -15.19 -6.48 15.25
C ASN A 24 -15.76 -7.38 14.15
N ILE A 25 -14.90 -8.25 13.63
CA ILE A 25 -15.30 -9.29 12.69
C ILE A 25 -15.04 -10.63 13.36
N ARG A 26 -16.11 -11.39 13.59
CA ARG A 26 -16.04 -12.73 14.19
C ARG A 26 -16.30 -13.85 13.19
N GLU A 27 -16.94 -13.53 12.07
CA GLU A 27 -17.33 -14.49 11.06
C GLU A 27 -17.04 -13.90 9.68
N TYR A 28 -16.25 -14.61 8.88
CA TYR A 28 -15.87 -14.22 7.52
C TYR A 28 -16.63 -15.08 6.53
N LEU A 29 -17.93 -14.80 6.38
CA LEU A 29 -18.84 -15.62 5.60
C LEU A 29 -18.82 -15.26 4.10
N VAL A 30 -19.17 -16.21 3.25
CA VAL A 30 -19.42 -15.94 1.82
C VAL A 30 -20.63 -14.99 1.74
N PRO A 31 -20.53 -13.85 1.02
CA PRO A 31 -21.65 -12.91 0.90
C PRO A 31 -22.87 -13.62 0.30
N GLN A 32 -24.02 -13.54 0.96
CA GLN A 32 -25.28 -13.81 0.26
C GLN A 32 -25.50 -12.71 -0.77
N ASN A 33 -25.58 -13.11 -2.04
CA ASN A 33 -25.85 -12.24 -3.18
C ASN A 33 -27.34 -11.87 -3.19
N GLU A 34 -27.69 -10.74 -2.58
CA GLU A 34 -29.00 -10.13 -2.80
C GLU A 34 -28.85 -8.63 -3.06
N GLY A 35 -29.38 -8.19 -4.21
CA GLY A 35 -29.30 -6.82 -4.74
C GLY A 35 -30.17 -5.82 -3.98
N PHE A 36 -30.06 -5.76 -2.66
CA PHE A 36 -30.79 -4.78 -1.86
C PHE A 36 -30.22 -3.38 -2.06
N MET A 37 -31.10 -2.45 -2.45
CA MET A 37 -30.80 -1.02 -2.42
C MET A 37 -30.55 -0.55 -0.98
N ARG A 38 -29.49 0.26 -0.79
CA ARG A 38 -29.16 0.85 0.51
C ARG A 38 -30.27 1.77 0.98
N GLN A 39 -30.66 1.65 2.25
CA GLN A 39 -31.64 2.53 2.90
C GLN A 39 -30.97 3.29 4.03
N TRP A 40 -30.60 4.55 3.76
CA TRP A 40 -29.97 5.43 4.73
C TRP A 40 -30.95 5.81 5.83
N LYS A 41 -30.56 5.65 7.10
CA LYS A 41 -31.44 5.87 8.27
C LYS A 41 -30.79 6.81 9.28
N GLU A 42 -31.62 7.52 10.02
CA GLU A 42 -31.24 8.29 11.19
C GLU A 42 -31.38 7.41 12.45
N GLU A 43 -30.57 7.67 13.47
CA GLU A 43 -30.69 7.02 14.76
C GLU A 43 -31.92 7.52 15.48
N LYS A 44 -32.74 6.61 16.00
CA LYS A 44 -34.00 6.96 16.67
C LYS A 44 -33.80 7.66 18.01
N ASP A 45 -32.66 7.42 18.64
CA ASP A 45 -32.34 7.88 19.99
C ASP A 45 -31.73 9.30 20.00
N LEU A 46 -31.43 9.86 18.83
CA LEU A 46 -30.91 11.23 18.67
C LEU A 46 -31.98 12.14 18.08
N GLN A 47 -32.02 13.40 18.50
CA GLN A 47 -32.92 14.38 17.89
C GLN A 47 -32.48 14.69 16.45
N ASN A 48 -33.42 15.09 15.60
CA ASN A 48 -33.18 15.28 14.17
C ASN A 48 -32.10 16.35 13.87
N ASP A 49 -31.94 17.34 14.74
CA ASP A 49 -30.95 18.40 14.62
C ASP A 49 -29.56 18.01 15.16
N GLU A 50 -29.47 17.01 16.03
CA GLU A 50 -28.22 16.51 16.64
C GLU A 50 -27.47 15.50 15.75
N GLN A 51 -28.02 15.12 14.61
CA GLN A 51 -27.41 14.18 13.67
C GLN A 51 -27.51 14.66 12.22
N ALA A 52 -26.77 14.00 11.34
CA ALA A 52 -26.94 14.15 9.90
C ALA A 52 -28.23 13.48 9.47
N SER A 53 -28.98 14.16 8.61
CA SER A 53 -30.21 13.67 8.02
C SER A 53 -30.05 13.37 6.54
N ARG A 54 -31.07 12.76 5.92
CA ARG A 54 -31.09 12.61 4.46
C ARG A 54 -31.01 13.95 3.71
N VAL A 55 -31.47 15.03 4.34
CA VAL A 55 -31.43 16.39 3.75
C VAL A 55 -29.98 16.88 3.69
N ASP A 56 -29.19 16.62 4.73
CA ASP A 56 -27.79 17.04 4.77
C ASP A 56 -26.94 16.35 3.70
N TYR A 57 -27.26 15.11 3.34
CA TYR A 57 -26.60 14.36 2.26
C TYR A 57 -27.29 14.49 0.88
N LYS A 58 -28.20 15.45 0.72
CA LYS A 58 -28.87 15.71 -0.56
C LYS A 58 -27.89 16.39 -1.52
N GLY A 59 -27.70 15.79 -2.69
CA GLY A 59 -26.81 16.33 -3.71
C GLY A 59 -25.32 16.02 -3.49
N VAL A 60 -24.97 15.21 -2.48
CA VAL A 60 -23.57 14.87 -2.15
C VAL A 60 -22.76 14.37 -3.35
N GLY A 61 -23.39 13.64 -4.29
CA GLY A 61 -22.74 13.19 -5.52
C GLY A 61 -22.37 14.30 -6.50
N ASN A 62 -23.08 15.44 -6.48
CA ASN A 62 -22.75 16.60 -7.32
C ASN A 62 -21.43 17.26 -6.90
N ASP A 63 -21.03 17.07 -5.64
CA ASP A 63 -19.77 17.56 -5.09
C ASP A 63 -18.64 16.51 -5.18
N ASN A 64 -18.85 15.44 -5.96
CA ASN A 64 -17.96 14.27 -6.05
C ASN A 64 -17.73 13.60 -4.70
N LEU A 65 -18.73 13.61 -3.82
CA LEU A 65 -18.68 12.97 -2.52
C LEU A 65 -19.60 11.74 -2.50
N ASN A 66 -19.24 10.79 -1.65
CA ASN A 66 -19.99 9.60 -1.31
C ASN A 66 -20.35 9.64 0.18
N ARG A 67 -21.36 8.83 0.52
CA ARG A 67 -21.68 8.47 1.90
C ARG A 67 -20.69 7.37 2.32
N GLY A 68 -19.55 7.78 2.88
CA GLY A 68 -18.46 6.89 3.29
C GLY A 68 -18.76 6.24 4.63
N HIS A 69 -18.76 4.92 4.68
CA HIS A 69 -18.95 4.15 5.92
C HIS A 69 -17.69 4.16 6.77
N LEU A 70 -17.82 4.31 8.10
CA LEU A 70 -16.70 4.05 9.02
C LEU A 70 -16.65 2.57 9.41
N ALA A 71 -17.76 2.00 9.90
CA ALA A 71 -17.93 0.56 9.97
C ALA A 71 -18.35 0.05 8.59
N PRO A 72 -17.47 -0.63 7.82
CA PRO A 72 -17.71 -0.87 6.40
C PRO A 72 -18.82 -1.88 6.19
N ARG A 73 -19.79 -1.55 5.33
CA ARG A 73 -20.91 -2.45 5.03
C ARG A 73 -20.45 -3.84 4.56
N PHE A 74 -19.31 -3.92 3.87
CA PHE A 74 -18.75 -5.18 3.34
C PHE A 74 -18.32 -6.16 4.44
N TYR A 75 -17.99 -5.67 5.65
CA TYR A 75 -17.52 -6.51 6.76
C TYR A 75 -18.66 -7.25 7.46
N PHE A 76 -19.91 -6.87 7.20
CA PHE A 76 -21.08 -7.47 7.81
C PHE A 76 -21.77 -8.39 6.80
N HIS A 77 -21.82 -9.68 7.12
CA HIS A 77 -22.30 -10.69 6.16
C HIS A 77 -23.80 -10.96 6.23
N THR A 78 -24.43 -10.68 7.37
CA THR A 78 -25.89 -10.79 7.53
C THR A 78 -26.59 -9.57 6.94
N ILE A 79 -27.80 -9.76 6.41
CA ILE A 79 -28.61 -8.66 5.87
C ILE A 79 -28.85 -7.59 6.95
N ASP A 80 -29.17 -8.01 8.17
CA ASP A 80 -29.39 -7.08 9.28
C ASP A 80 -28.10 -6.39 9.70
N GLY A 81 -26.96 -7.07 9.62
CA GLY A 81 -25.64 -6.49 9.83
C GLY A 81 -25.33 -5.36 8.86
N ARG A 82 -25.52 -5.60 7.56
CA ARG A 82 -25.34 -4.57 6.52
C ARG A 82 -26.30 -3.41 6.67
N LYS A 83 -27.56 -3.70 7.01
CA LYS A 83 -28.58 -2.66 7.26
C LYS A 83 -28.24 -1.81 8.47
N ALA A 84 -27.61 -2.39 9.50
CA ALA A 84 -27.19 -1.65 10.68
C ALA A 84 -26.10 -0.62 10.35
N THR A 85 -25.22 -0.88 9.37
CA THR A 85 -24.17 0.09 8.99
C THR A 85 -24.68 1.27 8.16
N ASP A 86 -25.88 1.19 7.59
CA ASP A 86 -26.48 2.23 6.74
C ASP A 86 -27.14 3.37 7.56
N VAL A 87 -26.81 3.50 8.85
CA VAL A 87 -27.21 4.63 9.71
C VAL A 87 -26.25 5.82 9.51
N LEU A 88 -26.78 7.04 9.38
CA LEU A 88 -26.00 8.24 9.04
C LEU A 88 -25.00 8.64 10.13
N THR A 89 -25.21 8.20 11.37
CA THR A 89 -24.22 8.35 12.45
C THR A 89 -22.93 7.59 12.18
N ASN A 90 -22.94 6.55 11.34
CA ASN A 90 -21.76 5.81 10.89
C ASN A 90 -21.14 6.36 9.59
N ILE A 91 -21.66 7.48 9.06
CA ILE A 91 -21.32 7.97 7.72
C ILE A 91 -20.64 9.34 7.80
N ALA A 92 -19.56 9.51 7.05
CA ALA A 92 -18.94 10.80 6.79
C ALA A 92 -18.86 11.08 5.28
N PRO A 93 -18.90 12.36 4.85
CA PRO A 93 -18.63 12.72 3.45
C PRO A 93 -17.23 12.28 3.03
N GLN A 94 -17.14 11.52 1.94
CA GLN A 94 -15.88 10.96 1.48
C GLN A 94 -15.76 11.18 -0.03
N TYR A 95 -14.66 11.72 -0.54
CA TYR A 95 -14.53 11.94 -1.98
C TYR A 95 -14.64 10.61 -2.73
N ASP A 96 -15.36 10.64 -3.86
CA ASP A 96 -15.77 9.45 -4.59
C ASP A 96 -14.58 8.57 -5.02
N LYS A 97 -13.53 9.15 -5.59
CA LYS A 97 -12.29 8.44 -5.94
C LYS A 97 -11.58 7.89 -4.72
N PHE A 98 -11.55 8.64 -3.62
CA PHE A 98 -10.95 8.14 -2.37
C PHE A 98 -11.74 6.97 -1.80
N ASN A 99 -13.06 7.08 -1.70
CA ASN A 99 -13.96 6.03 -1.19
C ASN A 99 -13.90 4.76 -2.05
N GLN A 100 -14.02 4.90 -3.37
CA GLN A 100 -14.19 3.76 -4.29
C GLN A 100 -12.88 3.08 -4.69
N ILE A 101 -11.75 3.77 -4.55
CA ILE A 101 -10.44 3.26 -4.95
C ILE A 101 -9.58 3.10 -3.70
N THR A 102 -8.92 4.17 -3.25
CA THR A 102 -7.88 4.11 -2.21
C THR A 102 -8.39 3.49 -0.91
N TRP A 103 -9.50 4.00 -0.38
CA TRP A 103 -10.08 3.54 0.88
C TRP A 103 -10.67 2.13 0.75
N PHE A 104 -11.39 1.85 -0.34
CA PHE A 104 -11.91 0.51 -0.62
C PHE A 104 -10.79 -0.55 -0.69
N TYR A 105 -9.66 -0.24 -1.35
CA TYR A 105 -8.52 -1.17 -1.40
C TYR A 105 -7.91 -1.40 -0.01
N LEU A 106 -7.82 -0.36 0.82
CA LEU A 106 -7.37 -0.49 2.21
C LEU A 106 -8.32 -1.38 3.02
N GLU A 107 -9.62 -1.08 3.01
CA GLU A 107 -10.65 -1.90 3.68
C GLU A 107 -10.59 -3.36 3.22
N LYS A 108 -10.53 -3.59 1.91
CA LYS A 108 -10.47 -4.95 1.38
C LYS A 108 -9.20 -5.69 1.80
N THR A 109 -8.05 -5.02 1.76
CA THR A 109 -6.75 -5.63 2.11
C THR A 109 -6.72 -6.00 3.58
N VAL A 110 -7.15 -5.10 4.47
CA VAL A 110 -7.17 -5.38 5.91
C VAL A 110 -8.21 -6.43 6.26
N TYR A 111 -9.37 -6.43 5.59
CA TYR A 111 -10.35 -7.51 5.73
C TYR A 111 -9.76 -8.88 5.37
N GLU A 112 -9.04 -8.98 4.25
CA GLU A 112 -8.41 -10.22 3.80
C GLU A 112 -7.31 -10.67 4.78
N ALA A 113 -6.47 -9.77 5.27
CA ALA A 113 -5.47 -10.06 6.30
C ALA A 113 -6.09 -10.49 7.64
N SER A 114 -7.14 -9.81 8.09
CA SER A 114 -7.90 -10.19 9.28
C SER A 114 -8.56 -11.57 9.13
N LYS A 115 -8.99 -11.93 7.91
CA LYS A 115 -9.47 -13.28 7.62
C LYS A 115 -8.35 -14.31 7.67
N SER A 116 -7.27 -14.10 6.92
CA SER A 116 -6.23 -15.10 6.70
C SER A 116 -5.31 -15.28 7.89
N ASP A 117 -4.93 -14.18 8.53
CA ASP A 117 -3.81 -14.14 9.48
C ASP A 117 -4.29 -14.01 10.93
N CYS A 118 -5.55 -13.64 11.14
CA CYS A 118 -6.14 -13.55 12.48
C CYS A 118 -7.21 -14.63 12.70
N ASN A 119 -8.26 -14.61 11.89
CA ASN A 119 -9.42 -15.48 12.13
C ASN A 119 -9.12 -16.97 11.89
N ASN A 120 -8.30 -17.31 10.89
CA ASN A 120 -7.95 -18.71 10.60
C ASN A 120 -7.19 -19.40 11.74
N ILE A 121 -6.49 -18.65 12.59
CA ILE A 121 -5.81 -19.17 13.78
C ILE A 121 -6.70 -19.08 15.04
N GLY A 122 -7.94 -18.61 14.91
CA GLY A 122 -8.89 -18.45 16.01
C GLY A 122 -8.82 -17.09 16.72
N GLY A 123 -8.02 -16.14 16.23
CA GLY A 123 -7.97 -14.77 16.74
C GLY A 123 -9.21 -13.95 16.35
N VAL A 124 -9.43 -12.84 17.04
CA VAL A 124 -10.53 -11.91 16.76
C VAL A 124 -9.99 -10.55 16.36
N SER A 125 -10.41 -10.04 15.20
CA SER A 125 -10.02 -8.69 14.76
C SER A 125 -10.98 -7.62 15.28
N TYR A 126 -10.42 -6.61 15.95
CA TYR A 126 -11.10 -5.41 16.40
C TYR A 126 -10.63 -4.21 15.59
N PHE A 127 -11.56 -3.35 15.24
CA PHE A 127 -11.33 -2.19 14.40
C PHE A 127 -11.86 -0.94 15.08
N LEU A 128 -11.18 0.17 14.82
CA LEU A 128 -11.57 1.51 15.17
C LEU A 128 -11.31 2.38 13.95
N THR A 129 -12.36 2.70 13.20
CA THR A 129 -12.26 3.57 12.02
C THR A 129 -12.79 4.95 12.38
N GLY A 130 -12.07 6.00 12.06
CA GLY A 130 -12.47 7.37 12.37
C GLY A 130 -12.08 8.35 11.28
N VAL A 131 -12.44 9.60 11.52
CA VAL A 131 -12.19 10.69 10.59
C VAL A 131 -11.56 11.87 11.30
N LEU A 132 -10.98 12.75 10.50
CA LEU A 132 -10.55 14.05 10.94
C LEU A 132 -11.42 15.17 10.43
N LYS A 133 -12.12 15.81 11.35
CA LYS A 133 -12.86 17.04 11.07
C LYS A 133 -11.94 18.07 10.40
N SER A 134 -12.39 18.64 9.29
CA SER A 134 -11.72 19.79 8.68
C SER A 134 -11.94 21.03 9.54
N PRO A 135 -10.88 21.77 9.92
CA PRO A 135 -11.01 22.95 10.79
C PRO A 135 -11.67 24.12 10.07
N ASP A 136 -11.55 24.19 8.75
CA ASP A 136 -12.16 25.22 7.92
C ASP A 136 -13.54 24.76 7.43
N THR A 137 -14.59 25.20 8.12
CA THR A 137 -15.99 24.87 7.81
C THR A 137 -16.59 25.72 6.69
N GLN A 138 -15.91 26.79 6.25
CA GLN A 138 -16.43 27.66 5.19
C GLN A 138 -16.32 26.99 3.81
N PHE A 139 -15.28 26.18 3.60
CA PHE A 139 -15.02 25.50 2.33
C PHE A 139 -15.09 23.97 2.40
N ASN A 140 -15.06 23.38 3.59
CA ASN A 140 -15.09 21.92 3.78
C ASN A 140 -16.38 21.47 4.47
N THR A 141 -17.51 21.91 3.93
CA THR A 141 -18.84 21.46 4.34
C THR A 141 -19.67 21.12 3.11
N HIS A 142 -20.52 20.10 3.24
CA HIS A 142 -21.61 19.83 2.30
C HIS A 142 -22.90 20.09 3.08
N ASN A 143 -23.70 21.08 2.65
CA ASN A 143 -24.84 21.55 3.45
C ASN A 143 -24.41 21.85 4.92
N ASN A 144 -24.93 21.12 5.91
CA ASN A 144 -24.62 21.29 7.32
C ASN A 144 -23.70 20.21 7.91
N ILE A 145 -23.08 19.37 7.06
CA ILE A 145 -22.16 18.32 7.51
C ILE A 145 -20.72 18.67 7.14
N ASN A 146 -19.79 18.42 8.06
CA ASN A 146 -18.37 18.63 7.81
C ASN A 146 -17.84 17.59 6.82
N ILE A 147 -17.05 18.03 5.84
CA ILE A 147 -16.27 17.14 5.00
C ILE A 147 -14.93 16.93 5.71
N PRO A 148 -14.66 15.73 6.26
CA PRO A 148 -13.41 15.47 6.96
C PRO A 148 -12.21 15.57 6.01
N SER A 149 -11.08 16.00 6.56
CA SER A 149 -9.81 16.12 5.83
C SER A 149 -9.13 14.77 5.63
N HIS A 150 -9.33 13.82 6.55
CA HIS A 150 -8.68 12.51 6.54
C HIS A 150 -9.59 11.42 7.11
N PHE A 151 -9.29 10.18 6.75
CA PHE A 151 -9.84 8.98 7.35
C PHE A 151 -8.70 8.14 7.94
N TRP A 152 -9.01 7.38 8.98
CA TRP A 152 -8.05 6.48 9.61
C TRP A 152 -8.72 5.24 10.16
N THR A 153 -7.96 4.15 10.26
CA THR A 153 -8.41 2.92 10.92
C THR A 153 -7.28 2.37 11.74
N ALA A 154 -7.53 2.10 13.02
CA ALA A 154 -6.70 1.25 13.86
C ALA A 154 -7.32 -0.15 13.95
N VAL A 155 -6.51 -1.19 13.80
CA VAL A 155 -6.93 -2.59 13.83
C VAL A 155 -6.01 -3.40 14.72
N CYS A 156 -6.56 -4.35 15.47
CA CYS A 156 -5.79 -5.36 16.18
C CYS A 156 -6.39 -6.75 15.99
N CYS A 157 -5.51 -7.74 15.84
CA CYS A 157 -5.82 -9.14 15.99
C CYS A 157 -5.53 -9.58 17.43
N ASP A 158 -6.59 -9.89 18.17
CA ASP A 158 -6.49 -10.43 19.53
C ASP A 158 -6.39 -11.95 19.49
N THR A 159 -5.19 -12.45 19.77
CA THR A 159 -4.87 -13.87 19.95
C THR A 159 -4.64 -14.23 21.42
N SER A 160 -4.92 -13.32 22.35
CA SER A 160 -4.58 -13.47 23.77
C SER A 160 -5.21 -14.68 24.46
N ARG A 161 -6.31 -15.18 23.88
CA ARG A 161 -7.11 -16.31 24.34
C ARG A 161 -6.70 -17.65 23.71
N LEU A 162 -5.73 -17.66 22.81
CA LEU A 162 -5.24 -18.85 22.14
C LEU A 162 -4.17 -19.56 22.97
N ASN A 163 -3.71 -20.72 22.49
CA ASN A 163 -2.59 -21.45 23.09
C ASN A 163 -1.29 -20.61 23.03
N ASP A 164 -0.28 -21.00 23.81
CA ASP A 164 0.96 -20.20 23.96
C ASP A 164 1.73 -19.97 22.65
N GLU A 165 1.65 -20.91 21.70
CA GLU A 165 2.28 -20.77 20.38
C GLU A 165 1.54 -19.74 19.51
N ASP A 166 0.22 -19.81 19.45
CA ASP A 166 -0.63 -18.93 18.64
C ASP A 166 -0.81 -17.54 19.27
N LYS A 167 -0.64 -17.43 20.59
CA LYS A 167 -0.74 -16.16 21.32
C LYS A 167 0.27 -15.12 20.83
N LEU A 168 1.43 -15.56 20.35
CA LEU A 168 2.48 -14.69 19.81
C LEU A 168 2.21 -14.23 18.36
N LYS A 169 1.17 -14.75 17.70
CA LYS A 169 0.82 -14.42 16.30
C LYS A 169 -0.10 -13.20 16.18
N GLY A 170 -0.48 -12.58 17.29
CA GLY A 170 -1.30 -11.37 17.30
C GLY A 170 -0.55 -10.18 16.68
N TRP A 171 -1.30 -9.25 16.11
CA TRP A 171 -0.74 -8.09 15.41
C TRP A 171 -1.66 -6.88 15.54
N SER A 172 -1.11 -5.68 15.36
CA SER A 172 -1.91 -4.46 15.37
C SER A 172 -1.21 -3.34 14.60
N PHE A 173 -1.98 -2.52 13.91
CA PHE A 173 -1.50 -1.35 13.19
C PHE A 173 -2.65 -0.36 12.98
N ALA A 174 -2.31 0.85 12.55
CA ALA A 174 -3.27 1.83 12.07
C ALA A 174 -2.85 2.33 10.70
N TYR A 175 -3.80 2.78 9.89
CA TYR A 175 -3.55 3.48 8.64
C TYR A 175 -4.39 4.75 8.58
N PHE A 176 -3.87 5.73 7.85
CA PHE A 176 -4.37 7.09 7.80
C PHE A 176 -4.19 7.62 6.38
N ALA A 177 -5.21 8.27 5.82
CA ALA A 177 -5.13 8.77 4.46
C ALA A 177 -5.96 10.04 4.29
N GLY A 178 -5.46 10.93 3.42
CA GLY A 178 -6.14 12.16 3.05
C GLY A 178 -7.42 11.89 2.25
N ASN A 179 -8.49 12.58 2.63
CA ASN A 179 -9.77 12.57 1.93
C ASN A 179 -9.72 13.55 0.76
N TYR A 180 -9.19 13.10 -0.39
CA TYR A 180 -9.02 13.92 -1.58
C TYR A 180 -9.62 13.27 -2.83
N ASN A 181 -10.05 14.08 -3.80
CA ASN A 181 -10.62 13.62 -5.06
C ASN A 181 -9.56 13.25 -6.14
N PHE A 182 -8.52 12.50 -5.74
CA PHE A 182 -7.48 12.01 -6.64
C PHE A 182 -7.16 10.53 -6.35
N PRO A 183 -6.86 9.72 -7.39
CA PRO A 183 -6.32 8.38 -7.19
C PRO A 183 -4.88 8.49 -6.65
N ASN A 184 -4.46 7.52 -5.81
CA ASN A 184 -3.13 7.46 -5.17
C ASN A 184 -2.86 8.52 -4.10
N ASN A 185 -3.82 8.74 -3.19
CA ASN A 185 -3.55 9.52 -1.99
C ASN A 185 -2.43 8.86 -1.17
N PHE A 186 -1.57 9.67 -0.57
CA PHE A 186 -0.59 9.19 0.40
C PHE A 186 -1.31 8.47 1.54
N ILE A 187 -0.85 7.27 1.85
CA ILE A 187 -1.33 6.44 2.95
C ILE A 187 -0.19 6.35 3.96
N ASP A 188 -0.46 6.81 5.17
CA ASP A 188 0.45 6.65 6.29
C ASP A 188 -0.01 5.45 7.12
N ILE A 189 0.89 4.49 7.37
CA ILE A 189 0.63 3.36 8.25
C ILE A 189 1.49 3.53 9.50
N TYR A 190 0.91 3.23 10.65
CA TYR A 190 1.51 3.39 11.97
C TYR A 190 1.38 2.10 12.78
N THR A 191 2.30 1.86 13.70
CA THR A 191 1.97 1.02 14.86
C THR A 191 0.89 1.70 15.70
N ILE A 192 0.18 0.93 16.53
CA ILE A 192 -0.81 1.53 17.45
C ILE A 192 -0.16 2.52 18.41
N GLU A 193 1.06 2.25 18.89
CA GLU A 193 1.77 3.17 19.79
C GLU A 193 2.11 4.50 19.11
N GLU A 194 2.55 4.47 17.85
CA GLU A 194 2.87 5.69 17.09
C GLU A 194 1.61 6.46 16.72
N PHE A 195 0.58 5.74 16.29
CA PHE A 195 -0.73 6.33 16.06
C PHE A 195 -1.15 7.08 17.31
N LEU A 196 -1.12 6.47 18.50
CA LEU A 196 -1.50 7.13 19.76
C LEU A 196 -0.53 8.25 20.22
N LYS A 197 0.76 8.20 19.87
CA LYS A 197 1.75 9.23 20.24
C LYS A 197 1.67 10.46 19.33
N ASN A 198 1.55 10.24 18.02
CA ASN A 198 1.44 11.30 17.01
C ASN A 198 0.04 11.92 17.03
N TRP A 199 -0.95 11.10 17.31
CA TRP A 199 -2.35 11.50 17.41
C TRP A 199 -2.66 11.90 18.86
N ARG A 200 -2.64 13.21 19.17
CA ARG A 200 -3.04 13.79 20.47
C ARG A 200 -4.54 13.54 20.79
N ILE A 201 -4.98 12.29 20.90
CA ILE A 201 -6.19 11.95 21.65
C ILE A 201 -5.79 11.91 23.13
N LYS A 202 -6.23 12.92 23.90
CA LYS A 202 -6.18 12.92 25.37
C LYS A 202 -7.15 11.90 25.99
N THR A 203 -7.06 10.62 25.64
CA THR A 203 -7.65 9.54 26.42
C THR A 203 -6.60 8.48 26.66
N ARG A 204 -6.12 8.41 27.92
CA ARG A 204 -5.19 7.41 28.42
C ARG A 204 -5.69 6.00 28.09
N ILE A 205 -4.93 5.28 27.27
CA ILE A 205 -4.91 3.81 27.25
C ILE A 205 -3.43 3.44 27.44
N ASP A 206 -3.08 3.01 28.64
CA ASP A 206 -1.74 2.49 28.96
C ASP A 206 -1.65 1.04 28.48
N LEU A 207 -0.74 0.75 27.55
CA LEU A 207 -0.27 -0.60 27.27
C LEU A 207 1.26 -0.58 27.22
N HIS A 208 1.89 -1.25 28.18
CA HIS A 208 3.33 -1.43 28.25
C HIS A 208 3.80 -2.58 27.33
N ARG A 209 4.85 -2.29 26.55
CA ARG A 209 5.94 -3.15 25.99
C ARG A 209 5.62 -4.13 24.85
N MET A 210 6.13 -3.83 23.64
CA MET A 210 7.18 -4.59 22.92
C MET A 210 7.96 -3.63 21.99
N ALA A 211 9.28 -3.46 22.17
CA ALA A 211 10.11 -2.64 21.28
C ALA A 211 10.62 -3.46 20.09
N THR A 212 10.54 -2.93 18.86
CA THR A 212 11.11 -3.56 17.67
C THR A 212 12.63 -3.72 17.80
N PRO A 213 13.21 -4.91 17.54
CA PRO A 213 14.66 -5.10 17.55
C PRO A 213 15.40 -4.17 16.57
N MET A 214 16.58 -3.68 16.95
CA MET A 214 17.40 -2.78 16.12
C MET A 214 17.85 -3.43 14.80
N GLU A 215 17.96 -4.76 14.76
CA GLU A 215 18.38 -5.52 13.58
C GLU A 215 17.29 -5.53 12.50
N ASP A 216 16.02 -5.58 12.89
CA ASP A 216 14.88 -5.39 11.98
C ASP A 216 14.86 -3.96 11.43
N ILE A 217 15.08 -2.97 12.30
CA ILE A 217 15.22 -1.55 11.95
C ILE A 217 16.29 -1.34 10.87
N ASN A 218 17.46 -1.97 11.03
CA ASN A 218 18.54 -1.91 10.06
C ASN A 218 18.16 -2.54 8.71
N PHE A 219 17.51 -3.71 8.74
CA PHE A 219 17.01 -4.37 7.53
C PHE A 219 16.06 -3.48 6.75
N LEU A 220 15.09 -2.87 7.44
CA LEU A 220 14.07 -2.01 6.82
C LEU A 220 14.70 -0.79 6.15
N ARG A 221 15.66 -0.14 6.80
CA ARG A 221 16.39 0.97 6.18
C ARG A 221 17.06 0.55 4.88
N LEU A 222 17.78 -0.57 4.89
CA LEU A 222 18.43 -1.08 3.68
C LEU A 222 17.42 -1.42 2.59
N ALA A 223 16.31 -2.07 2.94
CA ALA A 223 15.26 -2.41 1.99
C ALA A 223 14.59 -1.15 1.40
N GLY A 224 14.27 -0.16 2.23
CA GLY A 224 13.74 1.13 1.77
C GLY A 224 14.70 1.83 0.80
N LEU A 225 16.00 1.82 1.10
CA LEU A 225 17.02 2.40 0.23
C LEU A 225 17.06 1.67 -1.12
N LEU A 226 17.02 0.34 -1.11
CA LEU A 226 17.17 -0.51 -2.29
C LEU A 226 15.91 -0.62 -3.16
N ILE A 227 14.72 -0.37 -2.59
CA ILE A 227 13.44 -0.49 -3.30
C ILE A 227 12.88 0.89 -3.69
N ARG A 228 13.11 1.93 -2.90
CA ARG A 228 12.52 3.25 -3.15
C ARG A 228 13.49 4.22 -3.83
N ILE A 229 14.75 4.24 -3.40
CA ILE A 229 15.71 5.27 -3.83
C ILE A 229 16.64 4.73 -4.92
N ALA A 230 17.21 3.55 -4.72
CA ALA A 230 18.16 2.97 -5.66
C ALA A 230 17.59 2.77 -7.08
N PRO A 231 16.32 2.35 -7.27
CA PRO A 231 15.75 2.26 -8.61
C PRO A 231 15.65 3.61 -9.32
N CYS A 232 15.41 4.70 -8.59
CA CYS A 232 15.40 6.05 -9.16
C CYS A 232 16.78 6.42 -9.72
N ALA A 233 17.85 6.14 -8.97
CA ALA A 233 19.21 6.40 -9.42
C ALA A 233 19.58 5.59 -10.68
N VAL A 234 19.24 4.30 -10.69
CA VAL A 234 19.48 3.42 -11.84
C VAL A 234 18.65 3.88 -13.05
N ARG A 235 17.40 4.30 -12.85
CA ARG A 235 16.52 4.77 -13.92
C ARG A 235 17.01 6.07 -14.54
N GLN A 236 17.38 7.06 -13.71
CA GLN A 236 17.96 8.30 -14.24
C GLN A 236 19.24 8.03 -15.04
N ARG A 237 20.10 7.11 -14.58
CA ARG A 237 21.27 6.72 -15.39
C ARG A 237 20.87 6.00 -16.68
N PHE A 238 19.89 5.11 -16.61
CA PHE A 238 19.34 4.42 -17.78
C PHE A 238 18.83 5.42 -18.83
N ASP A 239 18.07 6.44 -18.41
CA ASP A 239 17.51 7.46 -19.33
C ASP A 239 18.59 8.35 -19.97
N LEU A 240 19.78 8.47 -19.33
CA LEU A 240 20.95 9.11 -19.94
C LEU A 240 21.59 8.24 -21.04
N GLU A 241 21.65 6.92 -20.84
CA GLU A 241 22.17 5.97 -21.85
C GLU A 241 21.14 5.73 -22.98
N PHE A 242 19.86 5.75 -22.63
CA PHE A 242 18.73 5.48 -23.51
C PHE A 242 17.71 6.62 -23.42
N ASN A 243 17.89 7.64 -24.25
CA ASN A 243 17.00 8.80 -24.27
C ASN A 243 15.52 8.39 -24.40
N PRO A 244 14.63 8.76 -23.45
CA PRO A 244 13.23 8.37 -23.42
C PRO A 244 12.45 8.66 -24.71
N ASP A 245 12.68 9.83 -25.32
CA ASP A 245 11.98 10.25 -26.56
C ASP A 245 12.31 9.34 -27.75
N THR A 246 13.45 8.66 -27.69
CA THR A 246 13.94 7.79 -28.76
C THR A 246 13.98 6.32 -28.37
N LEU A 247 13.58 5.98 -27.14
CA LEU A 247 13.66 4.64 -26.58
C LEU A 247 12.90 3.61 -27.42
N GLN A 248 11.69 3.95 -27.87
CA GLN A 248 10.88 3.06 -28.71
C GLN A 248 11.59 2.71 -30.04
N ARG A 249 12.23 3.71 -30.66
CA ARG A 249 13.01 3.52 -31.88
C ARG A 249 14.24 2.67 -31.61
N PHE A 250 14.96 2.93 -30.51
CA PHE A 250 16.11 2.15 -30.09
C PHE A 250 15.75 0.66 -29.91
N LEU A 251 14.68 0.35 -29.18
CA LEU A 251 14.22 -1.02 -28.97
C LEU A 251 13.84 -1.69 -30.29
N SER A 252 13.13 -0.98 -31.17
CA SER A 252 12.73 -1.49 -32.50
C SER A 252 13.95 -1.86 -33.36
N THR A 253 14.99 -1.02 -33.37
CA THR A 253 16.23 -1.28 -34.11
C THR A 253 16.99 -2.50 -33.55
N ASN A 254 16.91 -2.72 -32.23
CA ASN A 254 17.67 -3.77 -31.53
C ASN A 254 16.84 -5.03 -31.25
N ARG A 255 15.68 -5.17 -31.89
CA ARG A 255 14.71 -6.23 -31.59
C ARG A 255 15.29 -7.64 -31.64
N GLY A 256 16.13 -7.95 -32.63
CA GLY A 256 16.75 -9.28 -32.76
C GLY A 256 17.61 -9.65 -31.54
N LYS A 257 18.40 -8.72 -31.01
CA LYS A 257 19.22 -8.96 -29.81
C LYS A 257 18.35 -9.08 -28.56
N ILE A 258 17.27 -8.30 -28.44
CA ILE A 258 16.32 -8.40 -27.33
C ILE A 258 15.57 -9.75 -27.35
N GLU A 259 15.23 -10.26 -28.54
CA GLU A 259 14.65 -11.60 -28.72
C GLU A 259 15.64 -12.70 -28.34
N GLU A 260 16.93 -12.52 -28.64
CA GLU A 260 17.99 -13.42 -28.18
C GLU A 260 18.06 -13.47 -26.64
N LEU A 261 18.06 -12.30 -25.97
CA LEU A 261 18.05 -12.22 -24.50
C LEU A 261 16.84 -12.93 -23.90
N ARG A 262 15.65 -12.79 -24.50
CA ARG A 262 14.44 -13.52 -24.10
C ARG A 262 14.60 -15.02 -24.31
N SER A 263 15.14 -15.47 -25.45
CA SER A 263 15.34 -16.88 -25.76
C SER A 263 16.30 -17.57 -24.77
N LYS A 264 17.33 -16.84 -24.32
CA LYS A 264 18.28 -17.27 -23.29
C LYS A 264 17.75 -17.14 -21.86
N ARG A 265 16.52 -16.66 -21.68
CA ARG A 265 15.86 -16.41 -20.39
C ARG A 265 16.64 -15.41 -19.51
N VAL A 266 17.36 -14.48 -20.14
CA VAL A 266 18.01 -13.37 -19.43
C VAL A 266 16.96 -12.35 -18.99
N ILE A 267 15.95 -12.12 -19.82
CA ILE A 267 14.76 -11.32 -19.50
C ILE A 267 13.50 -12.21 -19.53
N THR A 268 12.55 -11.93 -18.64
CA THR A 268 11.28 -12.68 -18.54
C THR A 268 10.30 -12.27 -19.64
N LYS A 269 9.17 -12.99 -19.78
CA LYS A 269 8.13 -12.59 -20.72
C LYS A 269 7.49 -11.27 -20.26
N ALA A 270 7.20 -11.14 -18.97
CA ALA A 270 6.69 -9.90 -18.41
C ALA A 270 7.60 -8.69 -18.72
N GLN A 271 8.92 -8.86 -18.54
CA GLN A 271 9.90 -7.81 -18.88
C GLN A 271 9.93 -7.52 -20.38
N TYR A 272 9.83 -8.54 -21.24
CA TYR A 272 9.76 -8.34 -22.69
C TYR A 272 8.49 -7.59 -23.11
N ASP A 273 7.35 -7.88 -22.50
CA ASP A 273 6.07 -7.22 -22.80
C ASP A 273 6.08 -5.74 -22.38
N LEU A 274 6.88 -5.36 -21.38
CA LEU A 274 7.15 -3.95 -21.05
C LEU A 274 7.98 -3.23 -22.12
N LEU A 275 8.86 -3.94 -22.83
CA LEU A 275 9.67 -3.37 -23.93
C LEU A 275 8.85 -3.21 -25.22
N TYR A 276 7.82 -4.04 -25.41
CA TYR A 276 6.95 -4.03 -26.59
C TYR A 276 5.46 -3.99 -26.19
N PRO A 277 5.01 -2.89 -25.57
CA PRO A 277 3.64 -2.75 -25.10
C PRO A 277 2.63 -2.78 -26.25
N LYS A 278 1.42 -3.28 -25.98
CA LYS A 278 0.29 -3.13 -26.90
C LYS A 278 -0.04 -1.64 -27.04
N ALA A 279 -0.46 -1.22 -28.24
CA ALA A 279 -0.51 0.17 -28.72
C ALA A 279 -1.23 1.23 -27.84
N SER A 280 -1.87 0.84 -26.73
CA SER A 280 -2.58 1.71 -25.80
C SER A 280 -1.83 2.09 -24.52
N SER A 281 -0.73 1.42 -24.13
CA SER A 281 -0.11 1.65 -22.81
C SER A 281 1.12 2.58 -22.79
N GLY A 282 1.63 3.01 -23.94
CA GLY A 282 2.85 3.84 -24.02
C GLY A 282 4.10 3.11 -23.52
N LEU A 283 5.27 3.43 -24.07
CA LEU A 283 6.55 2.92 -23.58
C LEU A 283 7.15 3.94 -22.62
N SER A 284 7.43 3.53 -21.38
CA SER A 284 8.11 4.35 -20.39
C SER A 284 9.06 3.50 -19.56
N SER A 285 10.29 4.00 -19.40
CA SER A 285 11.29 3.37 -18.53
C SER A 285 10.83 3.34 -17.07
N GLU A 286 9.86 4.16 -16.64
CA GLU A 286 9.26 4.17 -15.29
C GLU A 286 8.70 2.81 -14.87
N THR A 287 8.24 2.02 -15.83
CA THR A 287 7.67 0.69 -15.59
C THR A 287 8.72 -0.40 -15.45
N PHE A 288 9.99 -0.12 -15.76
CA PHE A 288 11.05 -1.12 -15.75
C PHE A 288 11.57 -1.35 -14.33
N ASP A 289 11.79 -2.63 -13.99
CA ASP A 289 12.52 -3.00 -12.78
C ASP A 289 14.04 -2.81 -12.95
N VAL A 290 14.77 -2.79 -11.83
CA VAL A 290 16.23 -2.61 -11.81
C VAL A 290 16.95 -3.70 -12.62
N SER A 291 16.48 -4.95 -12.59
CA SER A 291 17.14 -6.05 -13.30
C SER A 291 17.01 -5.88 -14.82
N LEU A 292 15.85 -5.43 -15.31
CA LEU A 292 15.63 -5.12 -16.72
C LEU A 292 16.51 -3.96 -17.18
N MET A 293 16.54 -2.85 -16.43
CA MET A 293 17.39 -1.69 -16.76
C MET A 293 18.87 -2.06 -16.79
N VAL A 294 19.35 -2.84 -15.82
CA VAL A 294 20.75 -3.28 -15.75
C VAL A 294 21.09 -4.27 -16.87
N CYS A 295 20.19 -5.18 -17.22
CA CYS A 295 20.39 -6.08 -18.36
C CYS A 295 20.57 -5.30 -19.67
N LEU A 296 19.68 -4.34 -19.93
CA LEU A 296 19.77 -3.52 -21.14
C LEU A 296 21.03 -2.65 -21.16
N MET A 297 21.39 -2.01 -20.04
CA MET A 297 22.65 -1.26 -19.97
C MET A 297 23.85 -2.17 -20.23
N LYS A 298 23.89 -3.37 -19.64
CA LYS A 298 25.02 -4.30 -19.80
C LYS A 298 25.19 -4.76 -21.24
N ASP A 299 24.10 -5.02 -21.95
CA ASP A 299 24.15 -5.59 -23.29
C ASP A 299 24.23 -4.53 -24.41
N PHE A 300 23.83 -3.30 -24.15
CA PHE A 300 23.70 -2.27 -25.20
C PHE A 300 24.54 -1.01 -24.98
N THR A 301 25.27 -0.90 -23.88
CA THR A 301 26.19 0.21 -23.61
C THR A 301 27.63 -0.28 -23.48
N THR A 302 28.57 0.65 -23.29
CA THR A 302 29.98 0.34 -23.00
C THR A 302 30.27 0.26 -21.50
N LEU A 303 29.25 0.30 -20.63
CA LEU A 303 29.42 0.24 -19.18
C LEU A 303 29.90 -1.16 -18.76
N ASP A 304 30.96 -1.20 -17.94
CA ASP A 304 31.46 -2.45 -17.36
C ASP A 304 30.61 -2.89 -16.17
N ILE A 305 29.48 -3.54 -16.45
CA ILE A 305 28.55 -4.03 -15.43
C ILE A 305 28.91 -5.47 -15.08
N HIS A 306 29.38 -5.65 -13.84
CA HIS A 306 29.83 -6.92 -13.30
C HIS A 306 28.67 -7.78 -12.76
N ASP A 307 28.80 -9.10 -12.90
CA ASP A 307 27.83 -10.04 -12.31
C ASP A 307 28.08 -10.32 -10.83
N VAL A 308 29.29 -10.02 -10.35
CA VAL A 308 29.72 -10.17 -8.96
C VAL A 308 29.94 -8.81 -8.31
N LEU A 309 29.96 -8.77 -6.97
CA LEU A 309 30.22 -7.53 -6.23
C LEU A 309 31.63 -6.99 -6.61
N PRO A 310 31.73 -5.77 -7.17
CA PRO A 310 33.02 -5.19 -7.55
C PRO A 310 33.90 -4.89 -6.34
N ASN A 311 35.22 -4.79 -6.57
CA ASN A 311 36.17 -4.35 -5.55
C ASN A 311 35.78 -2.97 -5.01
N GLU A 312 35.91 -2.75 -3.70
CA GLU A 312 35.53 -1.50 -3.02
C GLU A 312 36.28 -0.26 -3.58
N GLN A 313 37.42 -0.41 -4.26
CA GLN A 313 38.21 0.68 -4.85
C GLN A 313 37.76 1.11 -6.26
N ILE A 314 36.89 0.34 -6.93
CA ILE A 314 36.49 0.60 -8.32
C ILE A 314 35.21 1.44 -8.34
N HIS A 315 35.29 2.73 -8.64
CA HIS A 315 34.15 3.66 -8.52
C HIS A 315 33.59 4.16 -9.86
N ASP A 316 33.73 3.38 -10.94
CA ASP A 316 33.06 3.70 -12.19
C ASP A 316 31.55 3.39 -12.14
N ILE A 317 30.84 3.90 -13.13
CA ILE A 317 29.37 3.82 -13.24
C ILE A 317 28.89 2.37 -13.30
N GLY A 318 29.60 1.51 -14.04
CA GLY A 318 29.27 0.10 -14.17
C GLY A 318 29.43 -0.63 -12.83
N ALA A 319 30.50 -0.34 -12.09
CA ALA A 319 30.73 -0.85 -10.75
C ALA A 319 29.66 -0.39 -9.75
N ASP A 320 29.23 0.87 -9.79
CA ASP A 320 28.19 1.40 -8.89
C ASP A 320 26.81 0.79 -9.17
N ILE A 321 26.43 0.64 -10.44
CA ILE A 321 25.22 -0.10 -10.83
C ILE A 321 25.28 -1.56 -10.36
N SER A 322 26.45 -2.19 -10.48
CA SER A 322 26.67 -3.58 -10.07
C SER A 322 26.51 -3.76 -8.55
N ARG A 323 27.00 -2.80 -7.73
CA ARG A 323 26.79 -2.78 -6.27
C ARG A 323 25.31 -2.71 -5.93
N ILE A 324 24.57 -1.79 -6.55
CA ILE A 324 23.12 -1.64 -6.32
C ILE A 324 22.38 -2.93 -6.65
N LYS A 325 22.65 -3.52 -7.83
CA LYS A 325 22.05 -4.80 -8.24
C LYS A 325 22.40 -5.93 -7.27
N PHE A 326 23.66 -6.05 -6.86
CA PHE A 326 24.12 -7.09 -5.94
C PHE A 326 23.40 -7.00 -4.59
N TYR A 327 23.39 -5.81 -3.96
CA TYR A 327 22.76 -5.65 -2.65
C TYR A 327 21.23 -5.73 -2.71
N ARG A 328 20.59 -5.26 -3.79
CA ARG A 328 19.16 -5.50 -4.02
C ARG A 328 18.85 -6.99 -4.00
N ASN A 329 19.58 -7.77 -4.80
CA ASN A 329 19.34 -9.22 -4.93
C ASN A 329 19.71 -10.00 -3.66
N ARG A 330 20.58 -9.45 -2.81
CA ARG A 330 20.94 -10.05 -1.51
C ARG A 330 19.92 -9.73 -0.42
N VAL A 331 19.47 -8.47 -0.33
CA VAL A 331 18.68 -7.97 0.80
C VAL A 331 17.18 -8.13 0.54
N VAL A 332 16.67 -7.76 -0.64
CA VAL A 332 15.22 -7.70 -0.93
C VAL A 332 14.53 -9.07 -0.85
N PRO A 333 15.13 -10.20 -1.28
CA PRO A 333 14.48 -11.50 -1.14
C PRO A 333 14.35 -12.02 0.30
N SER A 334 15.08 -11.44 1.25
CA SER A 334 15.09 -11.87 2.66
C SER A 334 13.81 -11.38 3.36
N ASN A 335 12.97 -12.30 3.84
CA ASN A 335 11.64 -11.98 4.44
C ASN A 335 11.72 -11.27 5.82
N SER A 336 12.87 -11.33 6.46
CA SER A 336 13.26 -10.65 7.70
C SER A 336 14.73 -11.00 7.92
N GLY A 337 15.58 -10.01 8.16
CA GLY A 337 17.01 -10.24 8.32
C GLY A 337 17.48 -9.67 9.65
N ASN A 338 18.18 -10.49 10.43
CA ASN A 338 18.95 -10.02 11.58
C ASN A 338 20.17 -9.24 11.05
N VAL A 339 19.93 -8.06 10.48
CA VAL A 339 21.00 -7.22 9.91
C VAL A 339 21.71 -6.55 11.06
N THR A 340 22.91 -7.05 11.35
CA THR A 340 23.75 -6.50 12.39
C THR A 340 24.12 -5.05 12.09
N LYS A 341 24.51 -4.29 13.11
CA LYS A 341 24.93 -2.88 12.94
C LYS A 341 26.11 -2.73 11.96
N ASP A 342 27.02 -3.69 11.94
CA ASP A 342 28.21 -3.64 11.09
C ASP A 342 27.86 -3.94 9.63
N GLU A 343 27.02 -4.96 9.40
CA GLU A 343 26.49 -5.26 8.06
C GLU A 343 25.64 -4.12 7.52
N PHE A 344 24.83 -3.51 8.37
CA PHE A 344 24.05 -2.32 8.06
C PHE A 344 24.96 -1.20 7.59
N THR A 345 25.91 -0.79 8.44
CA THR A 345 26.80 0.35 8.18
C THR A 345 27.60 0.13 6.89
N LYS A 346 28.17 -1.07 6.72
CA LYS A 346 28.93 -1.41 5.51
C LYS A 346 28.07 -1.37 4.26
N THR A 347 26.89 -1.99 4.29
CA THR A 347 26.01 -2.09 3.13
C THR A 347 25.39 -0.73 2.79
N TRP A 348 24.91 0.00 3.79
CA TRP A 348 24.29 1.31 3.66
C TRP A 348 25.26 2.29 2.99
N ASN A 349 26.48 2.42 3.51
CA ASN A 349 27.47 3.33 2.95
C ASN A 349 27.83 2.97 1.51
N CYS A 350 28.05 1.68 1.23
CA CYS A 350 28.40 1.20 -0.11
C CYS A 350 27.31 1.53 -1.14
N VAL A 351 26.03 1.34 -0.77
CA VAL A 351 24.89 1.64 -1.66
C VAL A 351 24.65 3.15 -1.77
N VAL A 352 24.70 3.89 -0.67
CA VAL A 352 24.51 5.36 -0.68
C VAL A 352 25.57 6.04 -1.52
N GLU A 353 26.84 5.67 -1.35
CA GLU A 353 27.92 6.24 -2.15
C GLU A 353 27.75 5.94 -3.64
N ALA A 354 27.36 4.71 -4.00
CA ALA A 354 27.05 4.35 -5.37
C ALA A 354 25.88 5.19 -5.93
N ILE A 355 24.79 5.33 -5.16
CA ILE A 355 23.64 6.17 -5.54
C ILE A 355 24.09 7.63 -5.77
N LEU A 356 24.87 8.21 -4.85
CA LEU A 356 25.28 9.61 -4.94
C LEU A 356 26.31 9.88 -6.05
N ARG A 357 27.14 8.89 -6.41
CA ARG A 357 28.01 8.98 -7.60
C ARG A 357 27.22 8.92 -8.90
N LEU A 358 26.11 8.17 -8.94
CA LEU A 358 25.21 8.13 -10.09
C LEU A 358 24.33 9.39 -10.18
N VAL A 359 23.73 9.79 -9.06
CA VAL A 359 22.77 10.89 -8.94
C VAL A 359 22.96 11.61 -7.59
N PRO A 360 23.77 12.67 -7.52
CA PRO A 360 24.01 13.43 -6.29
C PRO A 360 22.74 14.04 -5.68
N ASP A 361 21.76 14.39 -6.52
CA ASP A 361 20.54 15.10 -6.13
C ASP A 361 19.60 14.26 -5.25
N LEU A 362 19.82 12.95 -5.12
CA LEU A 362 19.04 12.07 -4.24
C LEU A 362 19.49 12.12 -2.76
N LYS A 363 20.46 12.98 -2.43
CA LYS A 363 20.95 13.14 -1.06
C LYS A 363 19.84 13.50 -0.04
N PRO A 364 18.91 14.42 -0.33
CA PRO A 364 17.83 14.76 0.60
C PRO A 364 16.91 13.57 0.91
N GLU A 365 16.58 12.74 -0.08
CA GLU A 365 15.75 11.54 0.08
C GLU A 365 16.45 10.48 0.93
N ILE A 366 17.77 10.31 0.74
CA ILE A 366 18.59 9.42 1.56
C ILE A 366 18.65 9.92 3.01
N ASP A 367 18.84 11.22 3.20
CA ASP A 367 18.88 11.85 4.53
C ASP A 367 17.54 11.76 5.25
N ALA A 368 16.44 11.94 4.52
CA ALA A 368 15.10 11.71 5.03
C ALA A 368 14.90 10.24 5.42
N LEU A 369 15.39 9.28 4.63
CA LEU A 369 15.26 7.84 4.94
C LEU A 369 16.06 7.42 6.17
N ILE A 370 17.27 7.96 6.39
CA ILE A 370 18.11 7.60 7.54
C ILE A 370 17.73 8.38 8.81
N GLY A 371 17.34 9.64 8.66
CA GLY A 371 17.00 10.57 9.73
C GLY A 371 15.55 10.48 10.18
N SER A 372 14.68 9.86 9.37
CA SER A 372 13.31 9.56 9.80
C SER A 372 13.33 8.54 10.95
N PRO A 373 12.49 8.75 11.99
CA PRO A 373 12.13 7.68 12.91
C PRO A 373 11.61 6.50 12.08
N LEU A 374 12.16 5.30 12.29
CA LEU A 374 11.64 4.10 11.61
C LEU A 374 10.33 3.67 12.25
N THR A 375 9.29 4.46 11.98
CA THR A 375 7.94 4.20 12.46
C THR A 375 7.21 3.15 11.60
N ASN A 376 7.84 2.70 10.50
CA ASN A 376 7.19 1.96 9.43
C ASN A 376 7.93 0.64 9.14
N VAL A 377 7.98 -0.25 10.13
CA VAL A 377 8.42 -1.64 9.91
C VAL A 377 7.47 -2.39 8.97
N GLY A 378 6.19 -1.99 8.93
CA GLY A 378 5.14 -2.52 8.06
C GLY A 378 5.33 -2.17 6.59
N ASP A 379 5.47 -0.88 6.24
CA ASP A 379 5.48 -0.43 4.85
C ASP A 379 6.53 -1.10 3.97
N ILE A 380 7.72 -1.35 4.49
CA ILE A 380 8.80 -1.93 3.69
C ILE A 380 8.66 -3.45 3.60
N LYS A 381 8.17 -4.12 4.65
CA LYS A 381 7.82 -5.56 4.60
C LYS A 381 6.61 -5.80 3.68
N ASP A 382 5.63 -4.91 3.68
CA ASP A 382 4.44 -4.98 2.83
C ASP A 382 4.73 -4.60 1.38
N VAL A 383 5.59 -3.61 1.10
CA VAL A 383 6.09 -3.34 -0.26
C VAL A 383 6.94 -4.51 -0.78
N ILE A 384 7.82 -5.11 0.05
CA ILE A 384 8.54 -6.35 -0.31
C ILE A 384 7.56 -7.50 -0.57
N ARG A 385 6.52 -7.65 0.27
CA ARG A 385 5.48 -8.67 0.12
C ARG A 385 4.70 -8.46 -1.19
N LEU A 386 4.28 -7.23 -1.48
CA LEU A 386 3.52 -6.85 -2.67
C LEU A 386 4.35 -6.99 -3.96
N GLU A 387 5.63 -6.62 -3.95
CA GLU A 387 6.52 -6.88 -5.09
C GLU A 387 6.69 -8.38 -5.33
N LYS A 388 6.79 -9.19 -4.26
CA LYS A 388 6.92 -10.65 -4.35
C LYS A 388 5.62 -11.34 -4.75
N GLU A 389 4.48 -10.83 -4.32
CA GLU A 389 3.15 -11.26 -4.76
C GLU A 389 2.91 -10.89 -6.22
N LEU A 390 3.36 -9.71 -6.67
CA LEU A 390 3.33 -9.31 -8.07
C LEU A 390 4.25 -10.20 -8.93
N GLU A 391 5.44 -10.52 -8.46
CA GLU A 391 6.40 -11.40 -9.15
C GLU A 391 5.91 -12.87 -9.17
N ASN A 392 5.36 -13.38 -8.07
CA ASN A 392 4.75 -14.71 -8.01
C ASN A 392 3.47 -14.81 -8.84
N THR A 393 2.65 -13.77 -8.86
CA THR A 393 1.45 -13.68 -9.71
C THR A 393 1.86 -13.64 -11.17
N SER A 394 2.89 -12.86 -11.53
CA SER A 394 3.46 -12.84 -12.88
C SER A 394 3.98 -14.22 -13.29
N ARG A 395 4.73 -14.94 -12.43
CA ARG A 395 5.18 -16.32 -12.70
C ARG A 395 4.02 -17.32 -12.80
N ARG A 396 2.95 -17.16 -12.01
CA ARG A 396 1.74 -18.01 -12.09
C ARG A 396 0.94 -17.73 -13.36
N LEU A 397 0.82 -16.48 -13.78
CA LEU A 397 0.22 -16.09 -15.05
C LEU A 397 1.04 -16.60 -16.24
N GLU A 398 2.38 -16.56 -16.17
CA GLU A 398 3.26 -17.16 -17.18
C GLU A 398 3.10 -18.68 -17.26
N LYS A 399 3.00 -19.39 -16.11
CA LYS A 399 2.69 -20.83 -16.09
C LYS A 399 1.32 -21.14 -16.69
N LEU A 400 0.31 -20.35 -16.35
CA LEU A 400 -1.04 -20.50 -16.91
C LEU A 400 -1.05 -20.23 -18.41
N GLU A 401 -0.34 -19.23 -18.93
CA GLU A 401 -0.24 -18.98 -20.38
C GLU A 401 0.55 -20.07 -21.11
N ILE A 402 1.55 -20.69 -20.49
CA ILE A 402 2.29 -21.84 -21.05
C ILE A 402 1.39 -23.08 -21.10
N GLU A 403 0.53 -23.27 -20.09
CA GLU A 403 -0.43 -24.39 -20.01
C GLU A 403 -1.67 -24.17 -20.92
N ASN A 404 -2.06 -22.93 -21.21
CA ASN A 404 -3.28 -22.57 -21.95
C ASN A 404 -3.08 -22.18 -23.44
N ASN A 405 -2.08 -22.74 -24.12
CA ASN A 405 -1.85 -22.56 -25.57
C ASN A 405 -3.01 -23.04 -26.50
N ASN A 406 -4.25 -23.15 -26.00
CA ASN A 406 -5.44 -23.55 -26.74
C ASN A 406 -6.74 -22.78 -26.41
N ILE A 407 -6.71 -21.65 -25.68
CA ILE A 407 -7.94 -20.86 -25.47
C ILE A 407 -7.86 -19.51 -26.17
N THR A 408 -8.46 -19.47 -27.36
CA THR A 408 -8.83 -18.25 -28.05
C THR A 408 -10.02 -17.60 -27.34
N GLY A 409 -9.87 -16.32 -26.99
CA GLY A 409 -10.98 -15.40 -26.74
C GLY A 409 -11.44 -15.29 -25.28
N ILE A 410 -10.92 -14.31 -24.56
CA ILE A 410 -11.71 -13.50 -23.62
C ILE A 410 -11.32 -12.03 -23.79
N THR A 411 -12.25 -11.26 -24.35
CA THR A 411 -12.19 -9.80 -24.45
C THR A 411 -12.83 -9.22 -23.18
N PHE A 412 -12.11 -8.39 -22.43
CA PHE A 412 -12.74 -7.46 -21.48
C PHE A 412 -12.58 -6.04 -22.02
N LEU A 413 -13.72 -5.42 -22.32
CA LEU A 413 -13.87 -4.03 -22.73
C LEU A 413 -13.61 -3.12 -21.52
N LEU A 414 -12.56 -2.31 -21.59
CA LEU A 414 -12.39 -1.11 -20.77
C LEU A 414 -13.04 0.04 -21.54
N TRP A 415 -14.03 0.69 -20.94
CA TRP A 415 -14.48 2.00 -21.38
C TRP A 415 -13.74 3.06 -20.55
N TYR A 416 -13.37 4.13 -21.28
CA TYR A 416 -12.41 5.20 -21.00
C TYR A 416 -12.38 5.80 -19.59
#